data_AF-A0A7S1A0E1-F1
#
_entry.id   AF-A0A7S1A0E1-F1
#
_cell.length_a   1.000
_cell.length_b   1.000
_cell.length_c   1.000
_cell.angle_alpha   90.00
_cell.angle_beta   90.00
_cell.angle_gamma   90.00
#
_symmetry.space_group_name_H-M   'P 1'
#
loop_
_entity.id
_entity.type
_entity.pdbx_description
1 polymer ?
#
loop_
_entity_poly.entity_id
_entity_poly.type
_entity_poly.pdbx_seq_one_letter_code
_entity_poly.pdbx_strand_id
1 'polypeptide(L)'
;SSELDTRDSLMAETQHREREVDEPSAVQLGRACIKPTFPSNNCNKDVEFELCSPGDVVNLASQRRKGHRKHWWARGLLPELDARDGSSDGALVALKLLLLTLCGIGVTRWIVCDLLALECDTEYSMQQFLAMDMHRVCLDLTFLFFVGRMGEGSPVPVDSPLFVLAFFCGTLLPSLLNELPFLHVSVSLYQIRCTWHVSTFIFVGIVLVLIMFLVAVHVRFFWKQVSQVAKLRFVFELLIVLSVFALPRWVVSHGSFHLHHWYTQWFLALFCHWPVWWSRSLQALLLGGYVNGIAVYGHDPVLACEAAYLSASSLRCPWFEMCVWQHENHTEKPHFQTPNTDLCQPGDYT
;
A
#
# COMPACT_ATOMS: atom_id res chain seq x y z
N SER A 1 24.80 -60.77 51.90
CA SER A 1 25.26 -59.48 51.38
C SER A 1 24.03 -58.74 50.87
N SER A 2 23.20 -58.16 51.76
CA SER A 2 23.29 -56.78 52.31
C SER A 2 23.28 -55.75 51.19
N GLU A 3 22.34 -54.81 51.04
CA GLU A 3 21.35 -54.22 51.95
C GLU A 3 20.28 -53.53 51.07
N LEU A 4 19.01 -53.77 51.39
CA LEU A 4 17.88 -52.91 51.05
C LEU A 4 17.71 -51.97 52.25
N ASP A 5 17.64 -50.65 52.04
CA ASP A 5 17.19 -49.75 53.11
C ASP A 5 16.07 -48.81 52.62
N THR A 6 14.90 -49.14 53.16
CA THR A 6 13.70 -48.36 53.42
C THR A 6 13.96 -46.99 54.04
N ARG A 7 13.19 -45.97 53.61
CA ARG A 7 12.68 -44.94 54.52
C ARG A 7 11.52 -44.15 53.92
N ASP A 8 10.33 -44.72 54.07
CA ASP A 8 9.12 -43.96 54.35
C ASP A 8 8.97 -43.85 55.88
N SER A 9 8.38 -42.73 56.32
CA SER A 9 7.40 -42.66 57.40
C SER A 9 7.69 -41.70 58.57
N LEU A 10 6.61 -41.01 58.93
CA LEU A 10 6.28 -40.31 60.18
C LEU A 10 6.94 -38.94 60.46
N MET A 11 6.22 -37.89 60.87
CA MET A 11 4.78 -37.64 61.00
C MET A 11 4.56 -36.16 61.37
N ALA A 12 3.34 -35.72 61.07
CA ALA A 12 2.47 -34.85 61.88
C ALA A 12 3.01 -33.52 62.47
N GLU A 13 2.38 -32.44 61.98
CA GLU A 13 1.52 -31.57 62.79
C GLU A 13 2.20 -30.69 63.85
N THR A 14 2.28 -29.40 63.55
CA THR A 14 2.10 -28.37 64.58
C THR A 14 1.46 -27.12 63.99
N GLN A 15 0.25 -26.86 64.47
CA GLN A 15 -0.47 -25.60 64.33
C GLN A 15 0.26 -24.44 65.03
N HIS A 16 -0.15 -23.25 64.60
CA HIS A 16 -0.15 -21.95 65.28
C HIS A 16 0.98 -20.95 65.01
N ARG A 17 0.50 -19.81 64.48
CA ARG A 17 0.72 -18.41 64.91
C ARG A 17 1.62 -17.53 64.05
N GLU A 18 0.95 -16.49 63.53
CA GLU A 18 1.37 -15.09 63.49
C GLU A 18 2.58 -14.75 62.61
N ARG A 19 2.29 -14.22 61.43
CA ARG A 19 2.49 -12.79 61.11
C ARG A 19 1.88 -12.46 59.76
N GLU A 20 0.83 -11.65 59.78
CA GLU A 20 0.56 -10.71 58.69
C GLU A 20 1.85 -9.94 58.44
N VAL A 21 2.46 -10.18 57.28
CA VAL A 21 3.45 -9.26 56.72
C VAL A 21 2.63 -8.27 55.92
N ASP A 22 2.47 -7.08 56.48
CA ASP A 22 1.97 -5.91 55.76
C ASP A 22 2.70 -5.83 54.41
N GLU A 23 1.94 -5.96 53.32
CA GLU A 23 2.40 -5.55 52.01
C GLU A 23 2.87 -4.09 52.11
N PRO A 24 4.09 -3.75 51.64
CA PRO A 24 4.46 -2.36 51.52
C PRO A 24 3.48 -1.75 50.54
N SER A 25 2.66 -0.85 51.08
CA SER A 25 1.70 -0.05 50.36
C SER A 25 2.40 0.50 49.13
N ALA A 26 1.92 0.12 47.95
CA ALA A 26 2.40 0.68 46.70
C ALA A 26 2.35 2.19 46.84
N VAL A 27 3.53 2.81 47.00
CA VAL A 27 3.70 4.25 46.92
C VAL A 27 3.32 4.61 45.49
N GLN A 28 2.04 4.94 45.31
CA GLN A 28 1.58 5.68 44.15
C GLN A 28 2.39 6.98 44.16
N LEU A 29 3.46 7.02 43.37
CA LEU A 29 4.04 8.28 42.93
C LEU A 29 2.95 9.00 42.14
N GLY A 30 2.16 9.81 42.86
CA GLY A 30 1.22 10.74 42.29
C GLY A 30 1.98 11.63 41.31
N ARG A 31 1.59 11.59 40.03
CA ARG A 31 2.06 12.54 39.03
C ARG A 31 1.66 13.93 39.51
N ALA A 32 2.61 14.67 40.07
CA ALA A 32 2.43 16.08 40.38
C ALA A 32 2.12 16.82 39.06
N CYS A 33 0.89 17.31 38.93
CA CYS A 33 0.53 18.18 37.84
C CYS A 33 1.04 19.58 38.22
N ILE A 34 1.99 20.08 37.44
CA ILE A 34 2.59 21.40 37.64
C ILE A 34 1.87 22.36 36.71
N LYS A 35 1.16 23.34 37.27
CA LYS A 35 0.49 24.39 36.49
C LYS A 35 1.30 25.68 36.61
N PRO A 36 1.89 26.19 35.51
CA PRO A 36 2.57 27.48 35.55
C PRO A 36 1.54 28.60 35.64
N THR A 37 1.65 29.44 36.66
CA THR A 37 0.89 30.68 36.81
C THR A 37 1.72 31.83 36.28
N PHE A 38 1.27 32.45 35.18
CA PHE A 38 1.92 33.64 34.63
C PHE A 38 1.33 34.88 35.30
N PRO A 39 2.10 35.67 36.07
CA PRO A 39 1.61 36.93 36.60
C PRO A 39 1.34 37.89 35.44
N SER A 40 0.12 38.42 35.40
CA SER A 40 -0.25 39.43 34.40
C SER A 40 0.60 40.68 34.59
N ASN A 41 1.39 41.02 33.56
CA ASN A 41 2.06 42.30 33.33
C ASN A 41 3.39 42.61 34.04
N ASN A 42 4.21 41.62 34.41
CA ASN A 42 5.59 41.92 34.83
C ASN A 42 6.59 40.89 34.30
N CYS A 43 7.43 41.30 33.34
CA CYS A 43 8.43 40.46 32.67
C CYS A 43 9.67 40.11 33.54
N ASN A 44 9.59 40.21 34.87
CA ASN A 44 10.77 40.13 35.74
C ASN A 44 10.54 39.37 37.06
N LYS A 45 9.68 38.35 37.06
CA LYS A 45 9.51 37.47 38.23
C LYS A 45 9.64 36.01 37.84
N ASP A 46 10.26 35.25 38.74
CA ASP A 46 10.43 33.81 38.67
C ASP A 46 9.08 33.11 38.50
N VAL A 47 9.05 32.06 37.67
CA VAL A 47 7.85 31.24 37.45
C VAL A 47 7.58 30.44 38.72
N GLU A 48 6.50 30.77 39.42
CA GLU A 48 6.01 29.97 40.53
C GLU A 48 5.26 28.74 40.01
N PHE A 49 5.53 27.59 40.62
CA PHE A 49 4.93 26.32 40.27
C PHE A 49 3.98 25.90 41.38
N GLU A 50 2.69 25.86 41.08
CA GLU A 50 1.66 25.41 42.02
C GLU A 50 1.36 23.92 41.79
N LEU A 51 1.41 23.11 42.85
CA LEU A 51 0.99 21.71 42.82
C LEU A 51 -0.53 21.65 42.74
N CYS A 52 -1.08 21.02 41.69
CA CYS A 52 -2.53 20.87 41.57
C CYS A 52 -3.12 20.06 42.74
N SER A 53 -4.27 20.52 43.22
CA SER A 53 -5.05 19.77 44.21
C SER A 53 -5.65 18.50 43.58
N PRO A 54 -5.83 17.39 44.34
CA PRO A 54 -6.33 16.12 43.80
C PRO A 54 -7.68 16.22 43.05
N GLY A 55 -8.52 17.21 43.39
CA GLY A 55 -9.80 17.46 42.70
C GLY A 55 -9.67 17.98 41.27
N ASP A 56 -8.57 18.68 40.92
CA ASP A 56 -8.38 19.25 39.58
C ASP A 56 -7.98 18.19 38.54
N VAL A 57 -7.31 17.13 38.99
CA VAL A 57 -6.87 16.01 38.15
C VAL A 57 -8.08 15.25 37.56
N VAL A 58 -9.17 15.13 38.34
CA VAL A 58 -10.40 14.45 37.91
C VAL A 58 -11.15 15.26 36.85
N ASN A 59 -11.16 16.58 36.96
CA ASN A 59 -11.78 17.46 35.98
C ASN A 59 -10.98 17.55 34.67
N LEU A 60 -9.64 17.52 34.73
CA LEU A 60 -8.77 17.45 33.56
C LEU A 60 -8.93 16.11 32.80
N ALA A 61 -9.03 14.98 33.50
CA ALA A 61 -9.29 13.68 32.86
C ALA A 61 -10.68 13.62 32.19
N SER A 62 -11.70 14.22 32.83
CA SER A 62 -13.07 14.36 32.30
C SER A 62 -13.13 15.29 31.07
N GLN A 63 -12.43 16.43 31.11
CA GLN A 63 -12.31 17.33 29.95
C GLN A 63 -11.49 16.71 28.83
N ARG A 64 -10.46 15.91 29.12
CA ARG A 64 -9.71 15.14 28.11
C ARG A 64 -10.63 14.17 27.38
N ARG A 65 -11.53 13.47 28.08
CA ARG A 65 -12.52 12.57 27.44
C ARG A 65 -13.57 13.30 26.60
N LYS A 66 -14.04 14.49 27.02
CA LYS A 66 -15.03 15.26 26.26
C LYS A 66 -14.42 16.08 25.10
N GLY A 67 -13.15 16.48 25.19
CA GLY A 67 -12.41 17.14 24.11
C GLY A 67 -11.81 16.18 23.07
N HIS A 68 -11.53 14.92 23.43
CA HIS A 68 -10.88 13.95 22.54
C HIS A 68 -11.73 13.40 21.39
N ARG A 69 -13.02 13.73 21.31
CA ARG A 69 -13.83 13.40 20.13
C ARG A 69 -13.72 14.42 18.98
N LYS A 70 -13.19 15.62 19.20
CA LYS A 70 -13.30 16.68 18.18
C LYS A 70 -12.12 16.80 17.21
N HIS A 71 -10.93 16.26 17.52
CA HIS A 71 -9.75 16.42 16.67
C HIS A 71 -8.94 15.14 16.52
N TRP A 72 -9.50 14.15 15.82
CA TRP A 72 -8.79 12.94 15.41
C TRP A 72 -7.57 13.25 14.51
N TRP A 73 -7.56 14.39 13.82
CA TRP A 73 -6.46 14.87 12.98
C TRP A 73 -5.25 15.42 13.75
N ALA A 74 -5.36 15.66 15.07
CA ALA A 74 -4.25 16.17 15.88
C ALA A 74 -3.32 15.07 16.44
N ARG A 75 -3.71 13.79 16.39
CA ARG A 75 -2.88 12.67 16.87
C ARG A 75 -1.71 12.30 15.96
N GLY A 76 -1.67 12.81 14.73
CA GLY A 76 -0.59 12.53 13.77
C GLY A 76 0.59 13.50 13.82
N LEU A 77 0.61 14.47 14.75
CA LEU A 77 1.55 15.61 14.71
C LEU A 77 2.74 15.49 15.66
N LEU A 78 2.72 14.53 16.59
CA LEU A 78 3.87 14.15 17.39
C LEU A 78 3.89 12.61 17.42
N PRO A 79 4.94 11.94 16.93
CA PRO A 79 5.24 10.59 17.37
C PRO A 79 5.76 10.70 18.81
N GLU A 80 4.90 11.15 19.72
CA GLU A 80 5.12 10.88 21.12
C GLU A 80 4.98 9.37 21.23
N LEU A 81 6.08 8.76 21.68
CA LEU A 81 6.27 7.35 21.90
C LEU A 81 5.20 6.81 22.86
N ASP A 82 3.96 6.66 22.42
CA ASP A 82 3.04 5.65 22.93
C ASP A 82 3.48 4.29 22.36
N ALA A 83 4.75 3.96 22.63
CA ALA A 83 5.39 2.68 22.38
C ALA A 83 4.88 1.59 23.33
N ARG A 84 3.74 1.82 24.01
CA ARG A 84 3.37 1.02 25.18
C ARG A 84 2.23 0.02 25.02
N ASP A 85 1.53 -0.04 23.89
CA ASP A 85 0.54 -1.12 23.67
C ASP A 85 0.38 -1.60 22.19
N GLY A 86 1.14 -1.08 21.21
CA GLY A 86 0.73 -1.12 19.79
C GLY A 86 1.49 -1.99 18.79
N SER A 87 2.43 -2.86 19.20
CA SER A 87 3.25 -3.63 18.23
C SER A 87 2.51 -4.80 17.55
N SER A 88 1.49 -5.39 18.19
CA SER A 88 0.72 -6.50 17.61
C SER A 88 -0.15 -6.07 16.43
N ASP A 89 -0.65 -4.84 16.49
CA ASP A 89 -1.75 -4.41 15.62
C ASP A 89 -1.26 -4.12 14.20
N GLY A 90 -0.09 -3.50 14.05
CA GLY A 90 0.51 -3.24 12.74
C GLY A 90 0.83 -4.53 11.98
N ALA A 91 1.45 -5.51 12.64
CA ALA A 91 1.76 -6.80 12.04
C ALA A 91 0.49 -7.56 11.65
N LEU A 92 -0.55 -7.52 12.49
CA LEU A 92 -1.84 -8.14 12.18
C LEU A 92 -2.51 -7.47 10.96
N VAL A 93 -2.46 -6.14 10.85
CA VAL A 93 -3.01 -5.42 9.68
C VAL A 93 -2.22 -5.75 8.41
N ALA A 94 -0.89 -5.84 8.50
CA ALA A 94 -0.06 -6.25 7.37
C ALA A 94 -0.40 -7.69 6.91
N LEU A 95 -0.59 -8.60 7.87
CA LEU A 95 -1.01 -9.97 7.58
C LEU A 95 -2.41 -10.02 6.94
N LYS A 96 -3.37 -9.23 7.44
CA LYS A 96 -4.70 -9.11 6.83
C LYS A 96 -4.62 -8.61 5.38
N LEU A 97 -3.79 -7.60 5.12
CA LEU A 97 -3.58 -7.06 3.77
C LEU A 97 -2.95 -8.09 2.83
N LEU A 98 -1.96 -8.84 3.31
CA LEU A 98 -1.33 -9.93 2.56
C LEU A 98 -2.36 -11.01 2.22
N LEU A 99 -3.10 -11.50 3.21
CA LEU A 99 -4.13 -12.53 3.01
C LEU A 99 -5.22 -12.06 2.05
N LEU A 100 -5.72 -10.82 2.22
CA LEU A 100 -6.70 -10.23 1.30
C LEU A 100 -6.17 -10.18 -0.13
N THR A 101 -4.90 -9.81 -0.31
CA THR A 101 -4.29 -9.71 -1.64
C THR A 101 -4.10 -11.08 -2.28
N LEU A 102 -3.57 -12.07 -1.55
CA LEU A 102 -3.37 -13.42 -2.06
C LEU A 102 -4.69 -14.11 -2.39
N CYS A 103 -5.69 -13.99 -1.52
CA CYS A 103 -7.04 -14.45 -1.81
C CYS A 103 -7.64 -13.71 -3.01
N GLY A 104 -7.42 -12.39 -3.11
CA GLY A 104 -7.81 -11.58 -4.25
C GLY A 104 -7.25 -12.11 -5.56
N ILE A 105 -5.94 -12.36 -5.63
CA ILE A 105 -5.28 -12.93 -6.82
C ILE A 105 -5.94 -14.25 -7.24
N GLY A 106 -6.08 -15.19 -6.31
CA GLY A 106 -6.67 -16.50 -6.60
C GLY A 106 -8.14 -16.43 -7.03
N VAL A 107 -8.96 -15.64 -6.31
CA VAL A 107 -10.38 -15.47 -6.62
C VAL A 107 -10.58 -14.74 -7.94
N THR A 108 -9.84 -13.66 -8.18
CA THR A 108 -9.93 -12.90 -9.44
C THR A 108 -9.51 -13.78 -10.61
N ARG A 109 -8.43 -14.54 -10.50
CA ARG A 109 -8.03 -15.47 -11.56
C ARG A 109 -9.14 -16.49 -11.85
N TRP A 110 -9.67 -17.13 -10.81
CA TRP A 110 -10.76 -18.10 -10.98
C TRP A 110 -12.00 -17.48 -11.62
N ILE A 111 -12.41 -16.28 -11.19
CA ILE A 111 -13.58 -15.60 -11.76
C ILE A 111 -13.32 -15.21 -13.23
N VAL A 112 -12.19 -14.56 -13.51
CA VAL A 112 -11.90 -13.97 -14.83
C VAL A 112 -11.58 -15.06 -15.85
N CYS A 113 -10.63 -15.94 -15.54
CA CYS A 113 -10.17 -16.98 -16.48
C CYS A 113 -11.08 -18.20 -16.56
N ASP A 114 -11.57 -18.70 -15.42
CA ASP A 114 -12.25 -20.01 -15.40
C ASP A 114 -13.77 -19.87 -15.46
N LEU A 115 -14.36 -18.97 -14.66
CA LEU A 115 -15.82 -18.84 -14.53
C LEU A 115 -16.42 -18.03 -15.69
N LEU A 116 -15.84 -16.88 -15.99
CA LEU A 116 -16.35 -15.96 -17.01
C LEU A 116 -15.66 -16.15 -18.37
N ALA A 117 -14.50 -16.82 -18.39
CA ALA A 117 -13.68 -17.02 -19.59
C ALA A 117 -13.40 -15.70 -20.33
N LEU A 118 -13.12 -14.63 -19.58
CA LEU A 118 -12.69 -13.34 -20.12
C LEU A 118 -11.24 -13.43 -20.62
N GLU A 119 -10.78 -12.40 -21.32
CA GLU A 119 -9.39 -12.33 -21.76
C GLU A 119 -8.40 -12.46 -20.59
N CYS A 120 -7.55 -13.48 -20.63
CA CYS A 120 -6.47 -13.68 -19.68
C CYS A 120 -5.33 -14.54 -20.23
N ASP A 121 -4.18 -14.53 -19.56
CA ASP A 121 -3.08 -15.45 -19.87
C ASP A 121 -3.40 -16.86 -19.31
N THR A 122 -3.69 -17.77 -20.24
CA THR A 122 -4.01 -19.17 -19.94
C THR A 122 -2.79 -19.99 -19.55
N GLU A 123 -1.59 -19.56 -19.96
CA GLU A 123 -0.33 -20.21 -19.59
C GLU A 123 0.13 -19.80 -18.18
N TYR A 124 -0.32 -18.64 -17.70
CA TYR A 124 0.03 -18.10 -16.38
C TYR A 124 -0.63 -18.84 -15.21
N SER A 125 -0.08 -19.93 -14.69
CA SER A 125 -0.73 -20.68 -13.59
C SER A 125 -0.49 -20.11 -12.18
N MET A 126 -1.32 -20.49 -11.19
CA MET A 126 -1.05 -20.17 -9.77
C MET A 126 0.28 -20.75 -9.26
N GLN A 127 0.75 -21.87 -9.84
CA GLN A 127 2.06 -22.42 -9.52
C GLN A 127 3.18 -21.49 -10.01
N GLN A 128 3.04 -20.92 -11.20
CA GLN A 128 3.97 -19.92 -11.74
C GLN A 128 3.96 -18.63 -10.91
N PHE A 129 2.78 -18.15 -10.50
CA PHE A 129 2.67 -17.03 -9.55
C PHE A 129 3.49 -17.29 -8.27
N LEU A 130 3.28 -18.44 -7.63
CA LEU A 130 3.98 -18.79 -6.40
C LEU A 130 5.51 -18.87 -6.59
N ALA A 131 5.96 -19.41 -7.72
CA ALA A 131 7.37 -19.57 -8.02
C ALA A 131 8.08 -18.26 -8.40
N MET A 132 7.42 -17.41 -9.20
CA MET A 132 8.07 -16.27 -9.86
C MET A 132 7.70 -14.91 -9.28
N ASP A 133 6.47 -14.74 -8.77
CA ASP A 133 5.92 -13.41 -8.50
C ASP A 133 5.60 -13.17 -7.02
N MET A 134 5.36 -14.23 -6.24
CA MET A 134 4.99 -14.12 -4.82
C MET A 134 5.90 -13.20 -4.01
N HIS A 135 7.21 -13.35 -4.16
CA HIS A 135 8.18 -12.53 -3.41
C HIS A 135 8.13 -11.06 -3.83
N ARG A 136 7.82 -10.76 -5.10
CA ARG A 136 7.69 -9.39 -5.61
C ARG A 136 6.40 -8.75 -5.11
N VAL A 137 5.30 -9.49 -5.12
CA VAL A 137 4.03 -9.03 -4.53
C VAL A 137 4.18 -8.76 -3.04
N CYS A 138 4.86 -9.63 -2.29
CA CYS A 138 5.16 -9.36 -0.88
C CYS A 138 5.97 -8.07 -0.68
N LEU A 139 6.96 -7.81 -1.55
CA LEU A 139 7.73 -6.57 -1.52
C LEU A 139 6.86 -5.35 -1.82
N ASP A 140 6.05 -5.41 -2.88
CA ASP A 140 5.15 -4.33 -3.29
C ASP A 140 4.11 -4.01 -2.21
N LEU A 141 3.57 -5.04 -1.54
CA LEU A 141 2.68 -4.88 -0.39
C LEU A 141 3.38 -4.31 0.83
N THR A 142 4.66 -4.63 1.04
CA THR A 142 5.47 -4.03 2.11
C THR A 142 5.61 -2.53 1.89
N PHE A 143 5.96 -2.10 0.66
CA PHE A 143 6.02 -0.69 0.30
C PHE A 143 4.66 -0.01 0.45
N LEU A 144 3.59 -0.63 -0.02
CA LEU A 144 2.23 -0.10 0.15
C LEU A 144 1.83 0.01 1.62
N PHE A 145 2.21 -0.95 2.46
CA PHE A 145 1.90 -0.92 3.87
C PHE A 145 2.55 0.29 4.57
N PHE A 146 3.84 0.52 4.31
CA PHE A 146 4.60 1.61 4.94
C PHE A 146 4.31 2.99 4.31
N VAL A 147 4.44 3.12 2.99
CA VAL A 147 4.24 4.41 2.29
C VAL A 147 2.76 4.79 2.26
N GLY A 148 1.91 3.81 1.95
CA GLY A 148 0.46 3.96 1.97
C GLY A 148 -0.16 3.98 3.36
N ARG A 149 0.64 3.93 4.44
CA ARG A 149 0.22 4.07 5.84
C ARG A 149 -0.99 3.21 6.20
N MET A 150 -0.90 1.91 5.92
CA MET A 150 -2.02 0.96 6.07
C MET A 150 -2.25 0.55 7.53
N GLY A 151 -1.22 0.63 8.38
CA GLY A 151 -1.31 0.30 9.81
C GLY A 151 -1.76 1.46 10.72
N GLU A 152 -1.86 2.68 10.19
CA GLU A 152 -2.38 3.82 10.96
C GLU A 152 -3.91 3.76 11.03
N GLY A 153 -4.52 4.34 12.08
CA GLY A 153 -5.97 4.40 12.25
C GLY A 153 -6.68 4.98 11.02
N SER A 154 -7.15 4.11 10.14
CA SER A 154 -7.81 4.47 8.88
C SER A 154 -9.31 4.59 9.09
N PRO A 155 -10.00 5.59 8.49
CA PRO A 155 -11.46 5.62 8.47
C PRO A 155 -12.06 4.44 7.70
N VAL A 156 -11.26 3.77 6.87
CA VAL A 156 -11.63 2.58 6.10
C VAL A 156 -10.52 1.54 6.32
N PRO A 157 -10.57 0.76 7.43
CA PRO A 157 -9.63 -0.30 7.71
C PRO A 157 -9.60 -1.38 6.63
N VAL A 158 -8.50 -2.12 6.49
CA VAL A 158 -8.30 -3.16 5.47
C VAL A 158 -9.39 -4.24 5.52
N ASP A 159 -9.85 -4.58 6.71
CA ASP A 159 -10.89 -5.57 6.99
C ASP A 159 -12.32 -4.99 6.97
N SER A 160 -12.47 -3.69 6.69
CA SER A 160 -13.80 -3.10 6.59
C SER A 160 -14.50 -3.54 5.29
N PRO A 161 -15.84 -3.72 5.31
CA PRO A 161 -16.60 -4.09 4.12
C PRO A 161 -16.41 -3.12 2.94
N LEU A 162 -16.26 -1.82 3.23
CA LEU A 162 -16.03 -0.81 2.20
C LEU A 162 -14.66 -0.96 1.53
N PHE A 163 -13.62 -1.31 2.30
CA PHE A 163 -12.29 -1.58 1.73
C PHE A 163 -12.32 -2.80 0.82
N VAL A 164 -12.89 -3.90 1.33
CA VAL A 164 -12.99 -5.18 0.60
C VAL A 164 -13.84 -5.01 -0.67
N LEU A 165 -14.96 -4.30 -0.60
CA LEU A 165 -15.80 -4.02 -1.76
C LEU A 165 -15.04 -3.21 -2.81
N ALA A 166 -14.41 -2.10 -2.41
CA ALA A 166 -13.64 -1.26 -3.33
C ALA A 166 -12.46 -2.04 -3.95
N PHE A 167 -11.78 -2.85 -3.15
CA PHE A 167 -10.73 -3.75 -3.61
C PHE A 167 -11.25 -4.72 -4.69
N PHE A 168 -12.32 -5.47 -4.42
CA PHE A 168 -12.87 -6.42 -5.39
C PHE A 168 -13.44 -5.73 -6.64
N CYS A 169 -14.08 -4.57 -6.51
CA CYS A 169 -14.45 -3.75 -7.67
C CYS A 169 -13.23 -3.43 -8.54
N GLY A 170 -12.11 -3.06 -7.91
CA GLY A 170 -10.84 -2.81 -8.61
C GLY A 170 -10.28 -4.07 -9.26
N THR A 171 -10.45 -5.24 -8.64
CA THR A 171 -9.97 -6.50 -9.21
C THR A 171 -10.76 -6.99 -10.42
N LEU A 172 -12.02 -6.58 -10.61
CA LEU A 172 -12.87 -7.09 -11.69
C LEU A 172 -13.08 -6.06 -12.80
N LEU A 173 -13.14 -4.77 -12.45
CA LEU A 173 -13.46 -3.70 -13.39
C LEU A 173 -12.52 -3.67 -14.63
N PRO A 174 -11.18 -3.81 -14.52
CA PRO A 174 -10.32 -3.79 -15.69
C PRO A 174 -10.63 -4.92 -16.69
N SER A 175 -10.79 -6.16 -16.22
CA SER A 175 -11.15 -7.30 -17.09
C SER A 175 -12.54 -7.12 -17.73
N LEU A 176 -13.52 -6.60 -17.00
CA LEU A 176 -14.84 -6.32 -17.57
C LEU A 176 -14.82 -5.21 -18.62
N LEU A 177 -13.99 -4.17 -18.41
CA LEU A 177 -13.79 -3.12 -19.40
C LEU A 177 -13.08 -3.65 -20.66
N ASN A 178 -12.22 -4.66 -20.49
CA ASN A 178 -11.54 -5.33 -21.58
C ASN A 178 -12.44 -6.27 -22.40
N GLU A 179 -13.74 -6.36 -22.11
CA GLU A 179 -14.72 -7.03 -22.98
C GLU A 179 -15.43 -6.05 -23.93
N LEU A 180 -15.16 -4.74 -23.77
CA LEU A 180 -15.73 -3.72 -24.63
C LEU A 180 -14.84 -3.58 -25.87
N PRO A 181 -15.29 -3.94 -27.09
CA PRO A 181 -14.40 -4.01 -28.26
C PRO A 181 -13.67 -2.71 -28.58
N PHE A 182 -14.29 -1.56 -28.31
CA PHE A 182 -13.66 -0.26 -28.53
C PHE A 182 -12.58 0.11 -27.49
N LEU A 183 -12.42 -0.69 -26.43
CA LEU A 183 -11.35 -0.57 -25.44
C LEU A 183 -10.22 -1.58 -25.66
N HIS A 184 -10.33 -2.49 -26.62
CA HIS A 184 -9.26 -3.42 -27.01
C HIS A 184 -8.21 -2.68 -27.85
N VAL A 185 -7.58 -1.68 -27.24
CA VAL A 185 -6.63 -0.80 -27.90
C VAL A 185 -5.37 -0.70 -27.06
N SER A 186 -4.23 -0.57 -27.73
CA SER A 186 -2.98 -0.22 -27.05
C SER A 186 -2.81 1.31 -27.01
N VAL A 187 -2.14 1.80 -25.96
CA VAL A 187 -1.77 3.20 -25.85
C VAL A 187 -0.41 3.39 -26.51
N SER A 188 -0.41 3.54 -27.83
CA SER A 188 0.77 3.96 -28.61
C SER A 188 0.40 5.08 -29.57
N LEU A 189 1.35 5.93 -29.95
CA LEU A 189 1.10 7.02 -30.90
C LEU A 189 0.48 6.52 -32.21
N TYR A 190 0.98 5.38 -32.70
CA TYR A 190 0.42 4.72 -33.88
C TYR A 190 -1.03 4.30 -33.63
N GLN A 191 -1.32 3.63 -32.53
CA GLN A 191 -2.67 3.14 -32.26
C GLN A 191 -3.67 4.26 -31.99
N ILE A 192 -3.27 5.29 -31.25
CA ILE A 192 -4.07 6.50 -31.03
C ILE A 192 -4.41 7.15 -32.38
N ARG A 193 -3.44 7.25 -33.30
CA ARG A 193 -3.65 7.93 -34.58
C ARG A 193 -4.41 7.09 -35.60
N CYS A 194 -4.20 5.78 -35.63
CA CYS A 194 -4.61 4.93 -36.75
C CYS A 194 -5.73 3.94 -36.38
N THR A 195 -5.87 3.54 -35.11
CA THR A 195 -6.76 2.44 -34.72
C THR A 195 -7.87 2.83 -33.73
N TRP A 196 -7.70 3.92 -32.98
CA TRP A 196 -8.69 4.31 -31.98
C TRP A 196 -9.99 4.78 -32.61
N HIS A 197 -11.10 4.18 -32.20
CA HIS A 197 -12.43 4.62 -32.59
C HIS A 197 -12.84 5.90 -31.84
N VAL A 198 -13.82 6.65 -32.39
CA VAL A 198 -14.38 7.84 -31.73
C VAL A 198 -14.93 7.50 -30.34
N SER A 199 -15.53 6.32 -30.17
CA SER A 199 -15.99 5.81 -28.87
C SER A 199 -14.85 5.67 -27.86
N THR A 200 -13.69 5.16 -28.29
CA THR A 200 -12.46 5.09 -27.48
C THR A 200 -12.03 6.48 -27.01
N PHE A 201 -11.99 7.47 -27.92
CA PHE A 201 -11.66 8.85 -27.56
C PHE A 201 -12.64 9.46 -26.55
N ILE A 202 -13.94 9.25 -26.74
CA ILE A 202 -14.97 9.74 -25.81
C ILE A 202 -14.77 9.10 -24.43
N PHE A 203 -14.59 7.77 -24.38
CA PHE A 203 -14.38 7.05 -23.13
C PHE A 203 -13.12 7.53 -22.40
N VAL A 204 -11.98 7.59 -23.10
CA VAL A 204 -10.72 8.09 -22.53
C VAL A 204 -10.88 9.54 -22.06
N GLY A 205 -11.58 10.39 -22.81
CA GLY A 205 -11.89 11.75 -22.40
C GLY A 205 -12.66 11.82 -21.07
N ILE A 206 -13.68 10.98 -20.90
CA ILE A 206 -14.45 10.87 -19.64
C ILE A 206 -13.54 10.41 -18.50
N VAL A 207 -12.75 9.35 -18.73
CA VAL A 207 -11.82 8.80 -17.72
C VAL A 207 -10.79 9.86 -17.31
N LEU A 208 -10.23 10.62 -18.26
CA LEU A 208 -9.29 11.69 -17.98
C LEU A 208 -9.92 12.81 -17.12
N VAL A 209 -11.16 13.21 -17.43
CA VAL A 209 -11.88 14.20 -16.60
C VAL A 209 -12.07 13.70 -15.17
N LEU A 210 -12.44 12.42 -15.00
CA LEU A 210 -12.59 11.79 -13.67
C LEU A 210 -11.25 11.74 -12.91
N ILE A 211 -10.17 11.35 -13.58
CA ILE A 211 -8.81 11.34 -12.99
C ILE A 211 -8.41 12.75 -12.56
N MET A 212 -8.59 13.75 -13.42
CA MET A 212 -8.26 15.14 -13.12
C MET A 212 -9.07 15.67 -11.94
N PHE A 213 -10.36 15.31 -11.86
CA PHE A 213 -11.20 15.63 -10.70
C PHE A 213 -10.67 15.01 -9.41
N LEU A 214 -10.35 13.71 -9.43
CA LEU A 214 -9.79 13.01 -8.26
C LEU A 214 -8.46 13.63 -7.82
N VAL A 215 -7.56 13.92 -8.76
CA VAL A 215 -6.29 14.60 -8.48
C VAL A 215 -6.54 15.97 -7.86
N ALA A 216 -7.42 16.78 -8.44
CA ALA A 216 -7.76 18.10 -7.93
C ALA A 216 -8.31 18.05 -6.48
N VAL A 217 -9.14 17.05 -6.17
CA VAL A 217 -9.66 16.83 -4.81
C VAL A 217 -8.54 16.43 -3.84
N HIS A 218 -7.64 15.52 -4.22
CA HIS A 218 -6.47 15.15 -3.40
C HIS A 218 -5.55 16.35 -3.15
N VAL A 219 -5.24 17.13 -4.20
CA VAL A 219 -4.37 18.31 -4.13
C VAL A 219 -5.01 19.39 -3.24
N ARG A 220 -6.31 19.64 -3.40
CA ARG A 220 -7.04 20.57 -2.54
C ARG A 220 -7.01 20.12 -1.08
N PHE A 221 -7.26 18.83 -0.82
CA PHE A 221 -7.20 18.27 0.53
C PHE A 221 -5.79 18.40 1.12
N PHE A 222 -4.77 18.03 0.36
CA PHE A 222 -3.36 18.17 0.72
C PHE A 222 -3.04 19.61 1.13
N TRP A 223 -3.40 20.60 0.31
CA TRP A 223 -3.07 21.99 0.61
C TRP A 223 -3.83 22.56 1.81
N LYS A 224 -5.12 22.21 1.96
CA LYS A 224 -6.00 22.82 2.97
C LYS A 224 -5.98 22.12 4.33
N GLN A 225 -5.81 20.80 4.36
CA GLN A 225 -6.04 19.98 5.57
C GLN A 225 -4.77 19.34 6.11
N VAL A 226 -3.70 19.23 5.32
CA VAL A 226 -2.46 18.56 5.75
C VAL A 226 -1.49 19.57 6.39
N SER A 227 -0.87 19.17 7.50
CA SER A 227 0.13 19.97 8.20
C SER A 227 1.39 20.18 7.36
N GLN A 228 2.16 21.24 7.63
CA GLN A 228 3.41 21.51 6.87
C GLN A 228 4.43 20.36 6.99
N VAL A 229 4.54 19.76 8.18
CA VAL A 229 5.42 18.60 8.41
C VAL A 229 5.01 17.41 7.55
N ALA A 230 3.71 17.09 7.50
CA ALA A 230 3.20 15.99 6.68
C ALA A 230 3.34 16.28 5.18
N LYS A 231 3.21 17.54 4.76
CA LYS A 231 3.48 17.97 3.36
C LYS A 231 4.94 17.72 2.97
N LEU A 232 5.90 18.14 3.80
CA LEU A 232 7.32 17.90 3.56
C LEU A 232 7.62 16.41 3.49
N ARG A 233 7.11 15.63 4.46
CA ARG A 233 7.25 14.17 4.48
C ARG A 233 6.72 13.53 3.19
N PHE A 234 5.54 13.95 2.72
CA PHE A 234 4.98 13.47 1.46
C PHE A 234 5.90 13.75 0.26
N VAL A 235 6.47 14.96 0.17
CA VAL A 235 7.41 15.30 -0.92
C VAL A 235 8.65 14.40 -0.87
N PHE A 236 9.22 14.17 0.31
CA PHE A 236 10.35 13.25 0.46
C PHE A 236 10.01 11.81 0.08
N GLU A 237 8.86 11.31 0.55
CA GLU A 237 8.38 9.97 0.19
C GLU A 237 8.20 9.84 -1.33
N LEU A 238 7.59 10.84 -1.98
CA LEU A 238 7.44 10.88 -3.44
C LEU A 238 8.79 10.85 -4.16
N LEU A 239 9.75 11.68 -3.73
CA LEU A 239 11.09 11.73 -4.31
C LEU A 239 11.84 10.39 -4.15
N ILE A 240 11.72 9.73 -2.99
CA ILE A 240 12.33 8.43 -2.74
C ILE A 240 11.69 7.37 -3.64
N VAL A 241 10.35 7.31 -3.72
CA VAL A 241 9.65 6.35 -4.57
C VAL A 241 10.01 6.54 -6.04
N LEU A 242 10.05 7.78 -6.53
CA LEU A 242 10.49 8.08 -7.90
C LEU A 242 11.95 7.68 -8.13
N SER A 243 12.83 7.93 -7.15
CA SER A 243 14.25 7.60 -7.25
C SER A 243 14.52 6.10 -7.22
N VAL A 244 13.72 5.32 -6.49
CA VAL A 244 13.90 3.86 -6.38
C VAL A 244 13.28 3.14 -7.57
N PHE A 245 12.09 3.55 -8.02
CA PHE A 245 11.33 2.76 -8.99
C PHE A 245 11.23 3.37 -10.39
N ALA A 246 11.30 4.69 -10.54
CA ALA A 246 11.16 5.35 -11.85
C ALA A 246 12.53 5.70 -12.45
N LEU A 247 13.41 6.33 -11.66
CA LEU A 247 14.69 6.84 -12.13
C LEU A 247 15.62 5.74 -12.71
N PRO A 248 15.85 4.58 -12.04
CA PRO A 248 16.77 3.57 -12.56
C PRO A 248 16.27 3.04 -13.91
N ARG A 249 14.96 2.93 -14.06
CA ARG A 249 14.31 2.43 -15.27
C ARG A 249 14.39 3.43 -16.41
N TRP A 250 14.13 4.70 -16.12
CA TRP A 250 14.30 5.79 -17.09
C TRP A 250 15.73 5.88 -17.62
N VAL A 251 16.73 5.76 -16.73
CA VAL A 251 18.15 5.83 -17.11
C VAL A 251 18.57 4.64 -17.96
N VAL A 252 18.09 3.43 -17.63
CA VAL A 252 18.48 2.19 -18.32
C VAL A 252 17.76 2.01 -19.65
N SER A 253 16.51 2.47 -19.79
CA SER A 253 15.70 2.16 -20.98
C SER A 253 15.93 3.08 -22.18
N HIS A 254 16.90 3.99 -22.16
CA HIS A 254 17.28 4.83 -23.32
C HIS A 254 16.09 5.53 -24.03
N GLY A 255 14.98 5.77 -23.32
CA GLY A 255 13.76 6.41 -23.86
C GLY A 255 12.56 5.50 -24.12
N SER A 256 12.69 4.16 -24.05
CA SER A 256 11.57 3.21 -24.08
C SER A 256 11.11 2.88 -22.65
N PHE A 257 10.34 3.77 -22.02
CA PHE A 257 9.76 3.46 -20.71
C PHE A 257 8.35 2.87 -20.88
N HIS A 258 8.19 1.57 -20.63
CA HIS A 258 6.88 0.93 -20.58
C HIS A 258 6.44 0.69 -19.13
N LEU A 259 5.41 1.42 -18.70
CA LEU A 259 4.77 1.26 -17.40
C LEU A 259 3.43 0.57 -17.60
N HIS A 260 3.35 -0.71 -17.25
CA HIS A 260 2.08 -1.41 -17.25
C HIS A 260 1.08 -0.70 -16.34
N HIS A 261 -0.14 -0.56 -16.85
CA HIS A 261 -1.16 0.28 -16.23
C HIS A 261 -1.58 -0.22 -14.83
N TRP A 262 -1.51 -1.53 -14.55
CA TRP A 262 -1.74 -2.07 -13.19
C TRP A 262 -0.62 -1.69 -12.22
N TYR A 263 0.63 -1.52 -12.68
CA TYR A 263 1.73 -1.02 -11.85
C TYR A 263 1.59 0.49 -11.58
N THR A 264 1.06 1.26 -12.54
CA THR A 264 0.65 2.65 -12.32
C THR A 264 -0.38 2.75 -11.20
N GLN A 265 -1.35 1.82 -11.15
CA GLN A 265 -2.36 1.80 -10.08
C GLN A 265 -1.73 1.53 -8.71
N TRP A 266 -0.80 0.57 -8.61
CA TRP A 266 -0.04 0.36 -7.38
C TRP A 266 0.72 1.61 -6.93
N PHE A 267 1.43 2.29 -7.83
CA PHE A 267 2.10 3.55 -7.52
C PHE A 267 1.15 4.62 -7.01
N LEU A 268 -0.01 4.79 -7.64
CA LEU A 268 -1.02 5.75 -7.20
C LEU A 268 -1.59 5.36 -5.83
N ALA A 269 -1.79 4.06 -5.57
CA ALA A 269 -2.25 3.56 -4.27
C ALA A 269 -1.29 3.92 -3.13
N LEU A 270 0.02 4.03 -3.38
CA LEU A 270 1.00 4.49 -2.40
C LEU A 270 0.70 5.89 -1.86
N PHE A 271 -0.01 6.74 -2.64
CA PHE A 271 -0.27 8.15 -2.33
C PHE A 271 -1.75 8.46 -2.02
N CYS A 272 -2.66 7.50 -2.19
CA CYS A 272 -4.08 7.64 -1.85
C CYS A 272 -4.41 7.32 -0.38
N HIS A 273 -3.58 7.78 0.55
CA HIS A 273 -3.69 7.40 1.97
C HIS A 273 -4.16 8.54 2.89
N TRP A 274 -4.90 9.52 2.36
CA TRP A 274 -5.47 10.56 3.21
C TRP A 274 -6.46 9.94 4.19
N PRO A 275 -6.58 10.47 5.42
CA PRO A 275 -7.39 9.84 6.43
C PRO A 275 -8.87 10.22 6.27
N VAL A 276 -9.38 10.11 5.04
CA VAL A 276 -10.76 10.35 4.62
C VAL A 276 -11.22 9.16 3.80
N TRP A 277 -12.50 8.78 3.94
CA TRP A 277 -13.02 7.53 3.39
C TRP A 277 -12.79 7.40 1.88
N TRP A 278 -13.01 8.47 1.10
CA TRP A 278 -12.89 8.41 -0.36
C TRP A 278 -11.45 8.19 -0.84
N SER A 279 -10.45 8.68 -0.10
CA SER A 279 -9.05 8.47 -0.47
C SER A 279 -8.65 7.03 -0.20
N ARG A 280 -9.04 6.50 0.96
CA ARG A 280 -8.80 5.10 1.34
C ARG A 280 -9.57 4.10 0.47
N SER A 281 -10.80 4.41 0.07
CA SER A 281 -11.55 3.61 -0.90
C SER A 281 -10.88 3.64 -2.28
N LEU A 282 -10.35 4.79 -2.72
CA LEU A 282 -9.58 4.85 -3.97
C LEU A 282 -8.28 4.05 -3.88
N GLN A 283 -7.57 4.09 -2.75
CA GLN A 283 -6.39 3.25 -2.50
C GLN A 283 -6.71 1.76 -2.60
N ALA A 284 -7.83 1.32 -2.01
CA ALA A 284 -8.30 -0.06 -2.12
C ALA A 284 -8.64 -0.43 -3.56
N LEU A 285 -9.35 0.45 -4.29
CA LEU A 285 -9.71 0.26 -5.70
C LEU A 285 -8.46 0.10 -6.58
N LEU A 286 -7.47 0.97 -6.41
CA LEU A 286 -6.21 0.95 -7.15
C LEU A 286 -5.37 -0.30 -6.81
N LEU A 287 -5.34 -0.71 -5.53
CA LEU A 287 -4.73 -1.99 -5.14
C LEU A 287 -5.46 -3.16 -5.81
N GLY A 288 -6.78 -3.11 -5.91
CA GLY A 288 -7.57 -4.10 -6.63
C GLY A 288 -7.17 -4.21 -8.10
N GLY A 289 -7.02 -3.10 -8.81
CA GLY A 289 -6.60 -3.15 -10.22
C GLY A 289 -5.14 -3.55 -10.41
N TYR A 290 -4.26 -3.30 -9.43
CA TYR A 290 -2.93 -3.93 -9.38
C TYR A 290 -3.03 -5.46 -9.26
N VAL A 291 -3.89 -5.95 -8.37
CA VAL A 291 -4.15 -7.40 -8.19
C VAL A 291 -4.77 -8.04 -9.43
N ASN A 292 -5.65 -7.33 -10.15
CA ASN A 292 -6.18 -7.79 -11.43
C ASN A 292 -5.05 -8.10 -12.42
N GLY A 293 -4.14 -7.15 -12.63
CA GLY A 293 -3.01 -7.34 -13.55
C GLY A 293 -2.20 -8.59 -13.22
N ILE A 294 -1.88 -8.79 -11.93
CA ILE A 294 -1.16 -9.99 -11.48
C ILE A 294 -1.96 -11.27 -11.72
N ALA A 295 -3.24 -11.29 -11.36
CA ALA A 295 -4.08 -12.48 -11.46
C ALA A 295 -4.26 -12.96 -12.91
N VAL A 296 -4.34 -12.01 -13.84
CA VAL A 296 -4.72 -12.22 -15.23
C VAL A 296 -3.49 -12.37 -16.14
N TYR A 297 -2.42 -11.61 -15.90
CA TYR A 297 -1.25 -11.50 -16.79
C TYR A 297 0.09 -11.69 -16.08
N GLY A 298 0.09 -11.90 -14.76
CA GLY A 298 1.31 -11.96 -13.96
C GLY A 298 1.85 -10.59 -13.53
N HIS A 299 2.93 -10.59 -12.74
CA HIS A 299 3.43 -9.36 -12.12
C HIS A 299 3.97 -8.31 -13.11
N ASP A 300 4.39 -8.77 -14.30
CA ASP A 300 5.08 -8.04 -15.38
C ASP A 300 5.41 -6.58 -15.02
N PRO A 301 6.49 -6.39 -14.22
CA PRO A 301 6.86 -5.08 -13.73
C PRO A 301 7.33 -4.20 -14.87
N VAL A 302 7.45 -2.91 -14.56
CA VAL A 302 8.00 -1.89 -15.46
C VAL A 302 9.29 -2.40 -16.13
N LEU A 303 9.22 -2.56 -17.46
CA LEU A 303 10.26 -3.11 -18.36
C LEU A 303 10.49 -4.62 -18.33
N ALA A 304 9.65 -5.50 -17.77
CA ALA A 304 10.03 -6.93 -17.67
C ALA A 304 10.30 -7.58 -19.03
N CYS A 305 9.55 -7.27 -20.09
CA CYS A 305 9.84 -7.79 -21.43
C CYS A 305 11.18 -7.27 -22.00
N GLU A 306 11.46 -5.97 -21.88
CA GLU A 306 12.70 -5.37 -22.40
C GLU A 306 13.93 -5.70 -21.51
N ALA A 307 13.74 -5.76 -20.20
CA ALA A 307 14.76 -6.13 -19.22
C ALA A 307 15.01 -7.65 -19.18
N ALA A 308 13.99 -8.49 -19.41
CA ALA A 308 14.17 -9.92 -19.61
C ALA A 308 14.86 -10.18 -20.95
N TYR A 309 14.52 -9.44 -22.01
CA TYR A 309 15.25 -9.47 -23.27
C TYR A 309 16.71 -9.02 -23.11
N LEU A 310 16.98 -7.89 -22.44
CA LEU A 310 18.32 -7.40 -22.15
C LEU A 310 19.11 -8.35 -21.23
N SER A 311 18.45 -8.93 -20.22
CA SER A 311 19.08 -9.90 -19.31
C SER A 311 19.35 -11.22 -20.03
N ALA A 312 18.41 -11.73 -20.82
CA ALA A 312 18.59 -12.96 -21.58
C ALA A 312 19.66 -12.80 -22.67
N SER A 313 19.70 -11.66 -23.36
CA SER A 313 20.74 -11.35 -24.35
C SER A 313 22.12 -11.16 -23.70
N SER A 314 22.21 -10.46 -22.57
CA SER A 314 23.47 -10.29 -21.83
C SER A 314 23.97 -11.58 -21.17
N LEU A 315 23.07 -12.46 -20.76
CA LEU A 315 23.38 -13.78 -20.18
C LEU A 315 23.51 -14.90 -21.23
N ARG A 316 23.38 -14.59 -22.53
CA ARG A 316 23.43 -15.55 -23.65
C ARG A 316 22.50 -16.75 -23.46
N CYS A 317 21.27 -16.51 -22.98
CA CYS A 317 20.28 -17.56 -22.81
C CYS A 317 19.83 -18.10 -24.19
N PRO A 318 20.02 -19.40 -24.51
CA PRO A 318 19.75 -19.96 -25.84
C PRO A 318 18.30 -19.84 -26.30
N TRP A 319 17.35 -19.73 -25.37
CA TRP A 319 15.92 -19.67 -25.66
C TRP A 319 15.47 -18.36 -26.33
N PHE A 320 16.15 -17.24 -26.06
CA PHE A 320 15.83 -15.95 -26.68
C PHE A 320 16.49 -15.77 -28.06
N GLU A 321 17.46 -16.62 -28.42
CA GLU A 321 18.00 -16.64 -29.78
C GLU A 321 16.92 -17.04 -30.81
N MET A 322 15.80 -17.66 -30.41
CA MET A 322 14.76 -18.12 -31.35
C MET A 322 13.64 -17.10 -31.65
N CYS A 323 13.46 -16.06 -30.83
CA CYS A 323 12.35 -15.09 -31.01
C CYS A 323 12.72 -13.83 -31.82
N VAL A 324 13.93 -13.74 -32.38
CA VAL A 324 14.42 -12.51 -33.05
C VAL A 324 14.71 -12.69 -34.54
N TRP A 325 14.58 -13.88 -35.11
CA TRP A 325 14.96 -14.13 -36.50
C TRP A 325 13.76 -14.33 -37.41
N GLN A 326 13.23 -13.23 -37.94
CA GLN A 326 12.37 -13.26 -39.14
C GLN A 326 12.99 -12.60 -40.37
N HIS A 327 14.32 -12.46 -40.43
CA HIS A 327 15.00 -12.22 -41.70
C HIS A 327 16.32 -12.98 -41.80
N GLU A 328 16.58 -13.52 -43.00
CA GLU A 328 17.67 -14.42 -43.40
C GLU A 328 19.10 -13.89 -43.19
N ASN A 329 19.29 -12.72 -42.57
CA ASN A 329 20.61 -12.08 -42.47
C ASN A 329 21.08 -11.98 -41.02
N HIS A 330 21.88 -12.97 -40.60
CA HIS A 330 22.26 -13.22 -39.21
C HIS A 330 23.21 -12.21 -38.52
N THR A 331 23.42 -11.04 -39.13
CA THR A 331 24.49 -10.10 -38.73
C THR A 331 24.00 -8.71 -38.34
N GLU A 332 22.74 -8.36 -38.61
CA GLU A 332 22.21 -7.06 -38.23
C GLU A 332 21.54 -7.12 -36.85
N LYS A 333 21.75 -6.09 -36.04
CA LYS A 333 21.01 -5.93 -34.80
C LYS A 333 19.52 -5.85 -35.15
N PRO A 334 18.61 -6.47 -34.38
CA PRO A 334 17.18 -6.29 -34.61
C PRO A 334 16.86 -4.80 -34.57
N HIS A 335 16.42 -4.28 -35.72
CA HIS A 335 15.93 -2.92 -35.83
C HIS A 335 14.42 -2.97 -35.67
N PHE A 336 13.90 -2.31 -34.64
CA PHE A 336 12.50 -1.95 -34.59
C PHE A 336 12.21 -1.07 -35.80
N GLN A 337 11.43 -1.56 -36.77
CA GLN A 337 10.89 -0.67 -37.79
C GLN A 337 9.95 0.30 -37.10
N THR A 338 10.32 1.57 -37.06
CA THR A 338 9.42 2.63 -36.60
C THR A 338 8.23 2.66 -37.56
N PRO A 339 7.00 2.41 -37.08
CA PRO A 339 5.82 2.51 -37.93
C PRO A 339 5.76 3.92 -38.51
N ASN A 340 5.66 4.02 -39.84
CA ASN A 340 5.59 5.32 -40.51
C ASN A 340 4.21 5.95 -40.26
N THR A 341 4.15 6.89 -39.32
CA THR A 341 2.92 7.58 -38.92
C THR A 341 2.35 8.49 -40.02
N ASP A 342 3.11 8.79 -41.06
CA ASP A 342 2.68 9.65 -42.17
C ASP A 342 1.87 8.88 -43.22
N LEU A 343 1.86 7.54 -43.16
CA LEU A 343 1.12 6.68 -44.08
C LEU A 343 -0.27 6.29 -43.57
N CYS A 344 -0.64 6.60 -42.32
CA CYS A 344 -2.00 6.35 -41.84
C CYS A 344 -2.97 7.40 -42.36
N GLN A 345 -3.95 7.00 -43.19
CA GLN A 345 -5.12 7.83 -43.44
C GLN A 345 -6.18 7.58 -42.34
N PRO A 346 -6.78 8.63 -41.76
CA PRO A 346 -7.92 8.46 -40.87
C PRO A 346 -9.05 7.73 -41.61
N GLY A 347 -9.35 6.49 -41.23
CA GLY A 347 -10.30 5.65 -41.97
C GLY A 347 -9.79 4.27 -42.36
N ASP A 348 -8.47 4.04 -42.31
CA ASP A 348 -7.86 2.72 -42.50
C ASP A 348 -8.06 1.85 -41.24
N TYR A 349 -9.32 1.56 -40.89
CA TYR A 349 -9.69 0.63 -39.83
C TYR A 349 -10.08 -0.71 -40.48
N THR A 350 -9.14 -1.63 -40.58
CA THR A 350 -9.44 -3.05 -40.82
C THR A 350 -8.72 -3.92 -39.82
#